data_AF-G6E7G4-F1
#
_entry.id   AF-G6E7G4-F1
#
_cell.length_a   1.000
_cell.length_b   1.000
_cell.length_c   1.000
_cell.angle_alpha   90.00
_cell.angle_beta   90.00
_cell.angle_gamma   90.00
#
_symmetry.space_group_name_H-M   'P 1'
#
loop_
_entity.id
_entity.type
_entity.pdbx_description
1 polymer ?
#
loop_
_entity_poly.entity_id
_entity_poly.type
_entity_poly.pdbx_seq_one_letter_code
_entity_poly.pdbx_strand_id
1 'polypeptide(L)'
;MLTHYNSSSGPKEIAKMPLSYAKNARNKLQRNEPERADEIEALTAHVDKLEAEATEKALAGEAPVRDGPAPKGDNGGPDLDEPAPLLKGRAAIDAHVDDLLSEASNWADGFVIANQDQADAVGRLMRQLQQAAKLVDDAAAEEKKPHNDAIAEIATWQNGYTSKGKKTIADGKLTKAILATGNMSTAWLNKLDDERRQREQEAAAAAAKAAQEAISAREEAKTSTDLAEMEKADDLLAGAEALIKQAKGVSKERVSAGGGEGVRALGLRSTWHAEITDQKAALLHYLKAQPEAFQSLIQELAERDARNEATRRTIPGVKFIETKRAA
;
A
#
# COMPACT_ATOMS: atom_id res chain seq x y z
N MET A 1 -46.60 -43.08 13.69
CA MET A 1 -45.36 -42.65 13.02
C MET A 1 -45.46 -41.17 12.74
N LEU A 2 -44.37 -40.44 12.92
CA LEU A 2 -44.33 -39.01 12.63
C LEU A 2 -44.49 -38.78 11.12
N THR A 3 -45.45 -37.94 10.73
CA THR A 3 -45.83 -37.76 9.31
C THR A 3 -45.31 -36.46 8.70
N HIS A 4 -44.76 -35.56 9.52
CA HIS A 4 -44.33 -34.23 9.10
C HIS A 4 -42.94 -33.89 9.62
N TYR A 5 -42.14 -33.28 8.76
CA TYR A 5 -40.86 -32.63 9.06
C TYR A 5 -41.10 -31.13 9.28
N ASN A 6 -40.71 -30.60 10.44
CA ASN A 6 -40.85 -29.17 10.72
C ASN A 6 -39.67 -28.40 10.12
N SER A 7 -39.88 -27.88 8.90
CA SER A 7 -38.93 -27.02 8.21
C SER A 7 -39.05 -25.55 8.64
N SER A 8 -38.05 -24.73 8.32
CA SER A 8 -38.10 -23.27 8.52
C SER A 8 -39.23 -22.56 7.76
N SER A 9 -39.86 -23.25 6.80
CA SER A 9 -41.01 -22.76 6.02
C SER A 9 -42.34 -23.43 6.43
N GLY A 10 -42.38 -24.06 7.61
CA GLY A 10 -43.53 -24.75 8.17
C GLY A 10 -43.49 -26.29 8.03
N PRO A 11 -44.49 -26.99 8.58
CA PRO A 11 -44.57 -28.46 8.52
C PRO A 11 -44.67 -28.96 7.07
N LYS A 12 -43.86 -29.96 6.72
CA LYS A 12 -43.86 -30.61 5.40
C LYS A 12 -44.15 -32.09 5.57
N GLU A 13 -45.13 -32.59 4.84
CA GLU A 13 -45.51 -34.01 4.89
C GLU A 13 -44.38 -34.88 4.30
N ILE A 14 -43.81 -35.78 5.13
CA ILE A 14 -42.62 -36.57 4.78
C ILE A 14 -42.90 -37.45 3.56
N ALA A 15 -44.08 -38.07 3.50
CA ALA A 15 -44.46 -38.99 2.42
C ALA A 15 -44.47 -38.34 1.03
N LYS A 16 -44.60 -37.01 0.94
CA LYS A 16 -44.64 -36.26 -0.32
C LYS A 16 -43.29 -35.63 -0.69
N MET A 17 -42.26 -35.81 0.15
CA MET A 17 -40.94 -35.24 -0.11
C MET A 17 -40.21 -36.05 -1.19
N PRO A 18 -39.67 -35.40 -2.24
CA PRO A 18 -38.81 -36.07 -3.21
C PRO A 18 -37.48 -36.47 -2.57
N LEU A 19 -36.83 -37.51 -3.10
CA LEU A 19 -35.63 -38.14 -2.52
C LEU A 19 -34.53 -37.14 -2.15
N SER A 20 -34.20 -36.21 -3.04
CA SER A 20 -33.17 -35.18 -2.80
C SER A 20 -33.51 -34.27 -1.62
N TYR A 21 -34.79 -33.90 -1.49
CA TYR A 21 -35.26 -33.04 -0.42
C TYR A 21 -35.30 -33.79 0.93
N ALA A 22 -35.72 -35.06 0.95
CA ALA A 22 -35.71 -35.90 2.14
C ALA A 22 -34.28 -36.17 2.66
N LYS A 23 -33.31 -36.45 1.77
CA LYS A 23 -31.88 -36.59 2.11
C LYS A 23 -31.32 -35.33 2.76
N ASN A 24 -31.57 -34.17 2.15
CA ASN A 24 -31.08 -32.90 2.65
C ASN A 24 -31.69 -32.54 4.01
N ALA A 25 -32.98 -32.80 4.21
CA ALA A 25 -33.66 -32.60 5.50
C ALA A 25 -33.08 -33.50 6.59
N ARG A 26 -32.91 -34.81 6.32
CA ARG A 26 -32.30 -35.77 7.26
C ARG A 26 -30.88 -35.36 7.66
N ASN A 27 -30.01 -35.08 6.68
CA ASN A 27 -28.62 -34.70 6.93
C ASN A 27 -28.51 -33.38 7.73
N LYS A 28 -29.44 -32.45 7.51
CA LYS A 28 -29.52 -31.20 8.28
C LYS A 28 -29.88 -31.47 9.74
N LEU A 29 -30.89 -32.30 10.00
CA LEU A 29 -31.28 -32.67 11.37
C LEU A 29 -30.16 -33.43 12.09
N GLN A 30 -29.53 -34.41 11.44
CA GLN A 30 -28.43 -35.18 12.03
C GLN A 30 -27.23 -34.30 12.44
N ARG A 31 -26.95 -33.23 11.68
CA ARG A 31 -25.82 -32.34 11.96
C ARG A 31 -26.12 -31.30 13.04
N ASN A 32 -27.32 -30.73 13.00
CA ASN A 32 -27.63 -29.52 13.77
C ASN A 32 -28.56 -29.78 14.96
N GLU A 33 -29.42 -30.79 14.89
CA GLU A 33 -30.51 -31.05 15.85
C GLU A 33 -30.70 -32.57 16.06
N PRO A 34 -29.65 -33.31 16.49
CA PRO A 34 -29.69 -34.77 16.63
C PRO A 34 -30.70 -35.27 17.68
N GLU A 35 -31.14 -34.39 18.59
CA GLU A 35 -32.18 -34.64 19.58
C GLU A 35 -33.57 -34.88 18.97
N ARG A 36 -33.80 -34.49 17.71
CA ARG A 36 -35.05 -34.77 16.96
C ARG A 36 -35.03 -36.18 16.35
N ALA A 37 -34.74 -37.18 17.18
CA ALA A 37 -34.51 -38.57 16.76
C ALA A 37 -35.69 -39.17 15.99
N ASP A 38 -36.94 -38.92 16.42
CA ASP A 38 -38.14 -39.43 15.76
C ASP A 38 -38.33 -38.86 14.34
N GLU A 39 -37.92 -37.62 14.09
CA GLU A 39 -37.94 -37.01 12.75
C GLU A 39 -36.85 -37.57 11.85
N ILE A 40 -35.67 -37.80 12.43
CA ILE A 40 -34.55 -38.41 11.73
C ILE A 40 -34.89 -39.84 11.32
N GLU A 41 -35.50 -40.63 12.22
CA GLU A 41 -35.92 -42.00 11.94
C GLU A 41 -37.01 -42.04 10.85
N ALA A 42 -38.03 -41.17 10.94
CA ALA A 42 -39.08 -41.08 9.93
C ALA A 42 -38.56 -40.65 8.54
N LEU A 43 -37.62 -39.69 8.49
CA LEU A 43 -36.98 -39.27 7.23
C LEU A 43 -36.02 -40.35 6.70
N THR A 44 -35.35 -41.10 7.57
CA THR A 44 -34.46 -42.20 7.17
C THR A 44 -35.26 -43.32 6.52
N ALA A 45 -36.35 -43.77 7.16
CA ALA A 45 -37.24 -44.78 6.59
C ALA A 45 -37.83 -44.36 5.22
N HIS A 46 -38.17 -43.08 5.05
CA HIS A 46 -38.67 -42.56 3.77
C HIS A 46 -37.58 -42.45 2.70
N VAL A 47 -36.36 -42.08 3.07
CA VAL A 47 -35.20 -42.07 2.16
C VAL A 47 -34.88 -43.49 1.71
N ASP A 48 -34.80 -44.45 2.64
CA ASP A 48 -34.47 -45.85 2.32
C ASP A 48 -35.52 -46.45 1.39
N LYS A 49 -36.80 -46.15 1.62
CA LYS A 49 -37.89 -46.54 0.72
C LYS A 49 -37.71 -45.96 -0.68
N LEU A 50 -37.44 -44.66 -0.80
CA LEU A 50 -37.27 -43.99 -2.09
C LEU A 50 -35.97 -44.40 -2.80
N GLU A 51 -34.92 -44.75 -2.08
CA GLU A 51 -33.68 -45.31 -2.63
C GLU A 51 -33.91 -46.74 -3.15
N ALA A 52 -34.66 -47.57 -2.42
CA ALA A 52 -35.05 -48.89 -2.89
C ALA A 52 -35.91 -48.78 -4.16
N GLU A 53 -36.92 -47.90 -4.17
CA GLU A 53 -37.76 -47.64 -5.35
C GLU A 53 -36.96 -47.09 -6.54
N ALA A 54 -35.97 -46.20 -6.30
CA ALA A 54 -35.10 -45.68 -7.34
C ALA A 54 -34.14 -46.74 -7.88
N THR A 55 -33.65 -47.64 -7.02
CA THR A 55 -32.76 -48.75 -7.38
C THR A 55 -33.54 -49.80 -8.18
N GLU A 56 -34.76 -50.14 -7.77
CA GLU A 56 -35.65 -51.03 -8.52
C GLU A 56 -36.00 -50.47 -9.90
N LYS A 57 -36.30 -49.17 -10.00
CA LYS A 57 -36.54 -48.50 -11.30
C LYS A 57 -35.30 -48.47 -12.20
N ALA A 58 -34.13 -48.25 -11.61
CA ALA A 58 -32.86 -48.31 -12.35
C ALA A 58 -32.55 -49.72 -12.86
N LEU A 59 -32.84 -50.76 -12.06
CA LEU A 59 -32.70 -52.17 -12.46
C LEU A 59 -33.74 -52.60 -13.51
N ALA A 60 -34.92 -51.99 -13.52
CA ALA A 60 -35.98 -52.23 -14.51
C ALA A 60 -35.78 -51.48 -15.84
N GLY A 61 -34.73 -50.66 -15.97
CA GLY A 61 -34.43 -49.90 -17.19
C GLY A 61 -35.38 -48.73 -17.45
N GLU A 62 -36.18 -48.31 -16.46
CA GLU A 62 -37.01 -47.10 -16.57
C GLU A 62 -36.18 -45.86 -16.25
N ALA A 63 -35.91 -45.04 -17.28
CA ALA A 63 -35.32 -43.72 -17.09
C ALA A 63 -36.24 -42.85 -16.22
N PRO A 64 -35.71 -42.04 -15.28
CA PRO A 64 -36.54 -41.29 -14.35
C PRO A 64 -37.38 -40.25 -15.08
N VAL A 65 -38.71 -40.40 -15.01
CA VAL A 65 -39.66 -39.37 -15.44
C VAL A 65 -39.51 -38.14 -14.54
N ARG A 66 -38.96 -37.06 -15.09
CA ARG A 66 -38.89 -35.75 -14.43
C ARG A 66 -40.16 -34.97 -14.74
N ASP A 67 -41.10 -34.91 -13.79
CA ASP A 67 -42.26 -34.01 -13.86
C ASP A 67 -41.83 -32.56 -13.60
N GLY A 68 -41.69 -31.77 -14.66
CA GLY A 68 -41.48 -30.33 -14.62
C GLY A 68 -41.14 -29.76 -16.01
N PRO A 69 -41.55 -28.52 -16.33
CA PRO A 69 -41.24 -27.92 -17.63
C PRO A 69 -39.72 -27.87 -17.84
N ALA A 70 -39.29 -28.30 -19.03
CA ALA A 70 -37.88 -28.50 -19.36
C ALA A 70 -37.05 -27.23 -19.08
N PRO A 71 -35.97 -27.32 -18.29
CA PRO A 71 -35.10 -26.20 -18.04
C PRO A 71 -34.41 -25.80 -19.35
N LYS A 72 -34.38 -24.49 -19.57
CA LYS A 72 -33.82 -23.84 -20.76
C LYS A 72 -32.31 -24.02 -20.78
N GLY A 73 -31.83 -24.89 -21.68
CA GLY A 73 -30.45 -24.92 -22.17
C GLY A 73 -29.37 -25.09 -21.10
N ASP A 74 -29.33 -26.24 -20.42
CA ASP A 74 -28.10 -26.74 -19.81
C ASP A 74 -27.37 -27.60 -20.85
N ASN A 75 -26.30 -27.05 -21.40
CA ASN A 75 -25.31 -27.86 -22.10
C ASN A 75 -24.65 -28.66 -20.98
N GLY A 76 -25.03 -29.94 -20.85
CA GLY A 76 -24.56 -30.86 -19.82
C GLY A 76 -23.03 -30.92 -19.76
N GLY A 77 -22.43 -29.95 -19.08
CA GLY A 77 -21.04 -29.98 -18.68
C GLY A 77 -20.86 -31.20 -17.76
N PRO A 78 -19.71 -31.87 -17.84
CA PRO A 78 -19.51 -33.12 -17.12
C PRO A 78 -19.69 -32.93 -15.62
N ASP A 79 -20.20 -33.97 -14.95
CA ASP A 79 -20.48 -34.03 -13.52
C ASP A 79 -19.37 -33.35 -12.71
N LEU A 80 -19.72 -32.29 -11.98
CA LEU A 80 -18.86 -31.63 -11.00
C LEU A 80 -18.76 -32.45 -9.69
N ASP A 81 -19.04 -33.75 -9.74
CA ASP A 81 -19.17 -34.64 -8.58
C ASP A 81 -17.86 -35.37 -8.22
N GLU A 82 -16.73 -35.06 -8.85
CA GLU A 82 -15.43 -35.40 -8.26
C GLU A 82 -15.06 -34.31 -7.24
N PRO A 83 -15.17 -34.56 -5.92
CA PRO A 83 -14.72 -33.59 -4.93
C PRO A 83 -13.25 -33.29 -5.18
N ALA A 84 -12.90 -31.99 -5.22
CA ALA A 84 -11.52 -31.57 -5.33
C ALA A 84 -10.66 -32.38 -4.35
N PRO A 85 -9.54 -32.97 -4.80
CA PRO A 85 -8.78 -33.88 -3.97
C PRO A 85 -8.32 -33.13 -2.72
N LEU A 86 -8.61 -33.71 -1.54
CA LEU A 86 -8.24 -33.17 -0.23
C LEU A 86 -6.73 -33.38 0.01
N LEU A 87 -5.90 -32.75 -0.82
CA LEU A 87 -4.45 -32.78 -0.69
C LEU A 87 -4.04 -31.81 0.40
N LYS A 88 -3.23 -32.28 1.34
CA LYS A 88 -2.72 -31.48 2.45
C LYS A 88 -1.20 -31.41 2.39
N GLY A 89 -0.68 -30.19 2.50
CA GLY A 89 0.75 -29.90 2.49
C GLY A 89 1.31 -29.68 1.09
N ARG A 90 2.30 -28.77 1.00
CA ARG A 90 2.91 -28.33 -0.27
C ARG A 90 3.36 -29.47 -1.15
N ALA A 91 4.10 -30.43 -0.62
CA ALA A 91 4.63 -31.54 -1.41
C ALA A 91 3.55 -32.38 -2.12
N ALA A 92 2.35 -32.52 -1.53
CA ALA A 92 1.25 -33.24 -2.15
C ALA A 92 0.56 -32.40 -3.24
N ILE A 93 0.45 -31.08 -3.02
CA ILE A 93 -0.10 -30.15 -4.01
C ILE A 93 0.86 -30.00 -5.19
N ASP A 94 2.16 -29.88 -4.93
CA ASP A 94 3.22 -29.76 -5.94
C ASP A 94 3.20 -30.99 -6.87
N ALA A 95 3.20 -32.19 -6.31
CA ALA A 95 3.13 -33.43 -7.10
C ALA A 95 1.86 -33.49 -7.97
N HIS A 96 0.70 -33.13 -7.43
CA HIS A 96 -0.55 -33.11 -8.20
C HIS A 96 -0.56 -32.07 -9.32
N VAL A 97 0.00 -30.89 -9.06
CA VAL A 97 0.16 -29.83 -10.06
C VAL A 97 1.12 -30.28 -11.16
N ASP A 98 2.26 -30.88 -10.81
CA ASP A 98 3.25 -31.37 -11.77
C ASP A 98 2.67 -32.47 -12.68
N ASP A 99 1.85 -33.36 -12.14
CA ASP A 99 1.13 -34.38 -12.91
C ASP A 99 0.16 -33.73 -13.92
N LEU A 100 -0.65 -32.77 -13.48
CA LEU A 100 -1.60 -32.06 -14.35
C LEU A 100 -0.89 -31.20 -15.41
N LEU A 101 0.24 -30.58 -15.08
CA LEU A 101 1.04 -29.81 -16.04
C LEU A 101 1.70 -30.71 -17.10
N SER A 102 2.13 -31.90 -16.70
CA SER A 102 2.64 -32.91 -17.63
C SER A 102 1.53 -33.36 -18.60
N GLU A 103 0.32 -33.60 -18.10
CA GLU A 103 -0.85 -33.92 -18.93
C GLU A 103 -1.24 -32.76 -19.85
N ALA A 104 -1.24 -31.53 -19.34
CA ALA A 104 -1.48 -30.32 -20.12
C ALA A 104 -0.47 -30.16 -21.27
N SER A 105 0.79 -30.48 -21.02
CA SER A 105 1.85 -30.43 -22.04
C SER A 105 1.62 -31.46 -23.15
N ASN A 106 1.03 -32.61 -22.83
CA ASN A 106 0.69 -33.64 -23.83
C ASN A 106 -0.51 -33.23 -24.70
N TRP A 107 -1.48 -32.47 -24.17
CA TRP A 107 -2.66 -32.02 -24.92
C TRP A 107 -2.48 -30.67 -25.62
N ALA A 108 -1.64 -29.79 -25.09
CA ALA A 108 -1.38 -28.45 -25.63
C ALA A 108 -0.16 -28.43 -26.58
N ASP A 109 -0.07 -29.44 -27.44
CA ASP A 109 1.04 -29.67 -28.37
C ASP A 109 0.90 -28.89 -29.70
N GLY A 110 -0.20 -28.14 -29.87
CA GLY A 110 -0.48 -27.30 -31.03
C GLY A 110 -1.26 -28.00 -32.14
N PHE A 111 -1.67 -29.25 -31.96
CA PHE A 111 -2.58 -29.92 -32.89
C PHE A 111 -4.04 -29.46 -32.71
N VAL A 112 -4.81 -29.55 -33.80
CA VAL A 112 -6.24 -29.18 -33.79
C VAL A 112 -7.06 -30.32 -33.18
N ILE A 113 -7.99 -29.98 -32.29
CA ILE A 113 -8.96 -30.92 -31.71
C ILE A 113 -9.83 -31.50 -32.83
N ALA A 114 -9.86 -32.82 -32.97
CA ALA A 114 -10.46 -33.52 -34.11
C ALA A 114 -11.90 -34.02 -33.85
N ASN A 115 -12.28 -34.21 -32.59
CA ASN A 115 -13.61 -34.73 -32.22
C ASN A 115 -14.09 -34.19 -30.85
N GLN A 116 -15.37 -34.42 -30.56
CA GLN A 116 -16.00 -33.96 -29.32
C GLN A 116 -15.39 -34.60 -28.07
N ASP A 117 -15.01 -35.88 -28.13
CA ASP A 117 -14.41 -36.58 -26.98
C ASP A 117 -13.07 -35.93 -26.56
N GLN A 118 -12.26 -35.47 -27.52
CA GLN A 118 -11.03 -34.71 -27.27
C GLN A 118 -11.32 -33.32 -26.69
N ALA A 119 -12.36 -32.64 -27.19
CA ALA A 119 -12.78 -31.34 -26.63
C ALA A 119 -13.24 -31.49 -25.18
N ASP A 120 -13.98 -32.55 -24.86
CA ASP A 120 -14.48 -32.84 -23.52
C ASP A 120 -13.34 -33.22 -22.57
N ALA A 121 -12.34 -33.99 -23.03
CA ALA A 121 -11.13 -34.33 -22.27
C ALA A 121 -10.30 -33.08 -21.92
N VAL A 122 -10.03 -32.22 -22.91
CA VAL A 122 -9.33 -30.93 -22.70
C VAL A 122 -10.14 -30.03 -21.76
N GLY A 123 -11.47 -30.03 -21.89
CA GLY A 123 -12.37 -29.29 -20.99
C GLY A 123 -12.28 -29.75 -19.54
N ARG A 124 -12.20 -31.06 -19.28
CA ARG A 124 -11.99 -31.64 -17.93
C ARG A 124 -10.63 -31.26 -17.37
N LEU A 125 -9.56 -31.42 -18.16
CA LEU A 125 -8.19 -31.06 -17.76
C LEU A 125 -8.08 -29.58 -17.39
N MET A 126 -8.69 -28.69 -18.19
CA MET A 126 -8.73 -27.26 -17.87
C MET A 126 -9.40 -26.98 -16.52
N ARG A 127 -10.49 -27.69 -16.19
CA ARG A 127 -11.17 -27.55 -14.89
C ARG A 127 -10.30 -28.05 -13.74
N GLN A 128 -9.61 -29.18 -13.91
CA GLN A 128 -8.68 -29.71 -12.91
C GLN A 128 -7.51 -28.75 -12.65
N LEU A 129 -6.94 -28.16 -13.71
CA LEU A 129 -5.91 -27.12 -13.58
C LEU A 129 -6.41 -25.88 -12.82
N GLN A 130 -7.64 -25.43 -13.09
CA GLN A 130 -8.25 -24.31 -12.35
C GLN A 130 -8.46 -24.64 -10.86
N GLN A 131 -8.85 -25.88 -10.55
CA GLN A 131 -9.01 -26.34 -9.17
C GLN A 131 -7.66 -26.44 -8.46
N ALA A 132 -6.63 -26.97 -9.13
CA ALA A 132 -5.27 -27.06 -8.60
C ALA A 132 -4.67 -25.67 -8.32
N ALA A 133 -4.89 -24.70 -9.21
CA ALA A 133 -4.49 -23.30 -8.98
C ALA A 133 -5.13 -22.73 -7.71
N LYS A 134 -6.43 -22.98 -7.50
CA LYS A 134 -7.13 -22.56 -6.29
C LYS A 134 -6.59 -23.25 -5.03
N LEU A 135 -6.26 -24.55 -5.10
CA LEU A 135 -5.65 -25.28 -3.98
C LEU A 135 -4.31 -24.68 -3.57
N VAL A 136 -3.48 -24.27 -4.53
CA VAL A 136 -2.21 -23.57 -4.27
C VAL A 136 -2.45 -22.24 -3.57
N ASP A 137 -3.40 -21.43 -4.07
CA ASP A 137 -3.72 -20.13 -3.47
C ASP A 137 -4.28 -20.27 -2.05
N ASP A 138 -5.19 -21.22 -1.82
CA ASP A 138 -5.78 -21.49 -0.51
C ASP A 138 -4.70 -21.96 0.49
N ALA A 139 -3.83 -22.90 0.10
CA ALA A 139 -2.73 -23.37 0.94
C ALA A 139 -1.72 -22.26 1.26
N ALA A 140 -1.39 -21.43 0.26
CA ALA A 140 -0.52 -20.27 0.47
C ALA A 140 -1.15 -19.23 1.39
N ALA A 141 -2.46 -19.01 1.32
CA ALA A 141 -3.18 -18.09 2.21
C ALA A 141 -3.18 -18.59 3.66
N GLU A 142 -3.40 -19.89 3.88
CA GLU A 142 -3.32 -20.52 5.21
C GLU A 142 -1.93 -20.38 5.83
N GLU A 143 -0.87 -20.67 5.06
CA GLU A 143 0.50 -20.55 5.55
C GLU A 143 0.92 -19.11 5.80
N LYS A 144 0.50 -18.16 4.95
CA LYS A 144 0.82 -16.74 5.12
C LYS A 144 0.07 -16.11 6.29
N LYS A 145 -1.08 -16.65 6.69
CA LYS A 145 -1.94 -16.09 7.75
C LYS A 145 -1.17 -15.82 9.06
N PRO A 146 -0.51 -16.78 9.73
CA PRO A 146 0.22 -16.51 10.96
C PRO A 146 1.34 -15.48 10.79
N HIS A 147 1.99 -15.44 9.62
CA HIS A 147 3.02 -14.44 9.33
C HIS A 147 2.43 -13.04 9.16
N ASN A 148 1.32 -12.92 8.43
CA ASN A 148 0.62 -11.65 8.26
C ASN A 148 0.07 -11.13 9.59
N ASP A 149 -0.45 -12.02 10.45
CA ASP A 149 -0.93 -11.67 11.78
C ASP A 149 0.23 -11.17 12.66
N ALA A 150 1.38 -11.85 12.65
CA ALA A 150 2.58 -11.42 13.38
C ALA A 150 3.13 -10.07 12.86
N ILE A 151 3.14 -9.86 11.54
CA ILE A 151 3.55 -8.59 10.93
C ILE A 151 2.58 -7.48 11.36
N ALA A 152 1.27 -7.74 11.38
CA ALA A 152 0.27 -6.78 11.79
C ALA A 152 0.41 -6.39 13.27
N GLU A 153 0.72 -7.35 14.14
CA GLU A 153 0.98 -7.10 15.57
C GLU A 153 2.21 -6.21 15.76
N ILE A 154 3.34 -6.56 15.14
CA ILE A 154 4.58 -5.77 15.18
C ILE A 154 4.33 -4.37 14.65
N ALA A 155 3.64 -4.26 13.51
CA ALA A 155 3.31 -2.97 12.92
C ALA A 155 2.44 -2.12 13.87
N THR A 156 1.47 -2.72 14.55
CA THR A 156 0.61 -2.03 15.52
C THR A 156 1.42 -1.49 16.68
N TRP A 157 2.26 -2.32 17.29
CA TRP A 157 3.17 -1.91 18.38
C TRP A 157 4.12 -0.79 17.93
N GLN A 158 4.80 -0.97 16.80
CA GLN A 158 5.75 -0.01 16.26
C GLN A 158 5.06 1.33 15.97
N ASN A 159 3.90 1.30 15.31
CA ASN A 159 3.14 2.50 14.99
C ASN A 159 2.75 3.26 16.27
N GLY A 160 2.42 2.57 17.36
CA GLY A 160 2.13 3.22 18.65
C GLY A 160 3.26 4.11 19.18
N TYR A 161 4.51 3.84 18.80
CA TYR A 161 5.67 4.61 19.23
C TYR A 161 6.24 5.54 18.16
N THR A 162 6.35 5.09 16.91
CA THR A 162 7.16 5.76 15.88
C THR A 162 6.41 6.14 14.62
N SER A 163 5.08 5.96 14.55
CA SER A 163 4.31 6.45 13.40
C SER A 163 4.48 7.98 13.25
N LYS A 164 4.52 8.46 12.01
CA LYS A 164 4.65 9.88 11.68
C LYS A 164 3.91 10.21 10.39
N GLY A 165 3.00 11.17 10.43
CA GLY A 165 2.37 11.75 9.24
C GLY A 165 1.51 10.78 8.43
N LYS A 166 1.02 9.70 9.04
CA LYS A 166 0.11 8.76 8.39
C LYS A 166 -1.32 9.27 8.49
N LYS A 167 -2.07 9.24 7.38
CA LYS A 167 -3.45 9.76 7.30
C LYS A 167 -4.42 9.05 8.27
N THR A 168 -4.25 7.74 8.45
CA THR A 168 -5.19 6.89 9.19
C THR A 168 -4.67 6.45 10.57
N ILE A 169 -3.42 6.77 10.90
CA ILE A 169 -2.76 6.32 12.11
C ILE A 169 -2.18 7.56 12.80
N ALA A 170 -2.61 7.80 14.03
CA ALA A 170 -2.09 8.91 14.84
C ALA A 170 -0.58 8.78 15.05
N ASP A 171 0.10 9.92 15.16
CA ASP A 171 1.53 9.96 15.46
C ASP A 171 1.87 9.27 16.78
N GLY A 172 2.97 8.51 16.75
CA GLY A 172 3.43 7.69 17.85
C GLY A 172 3.95 8.52 19.02
N LYS A 173 4.00 7.90 20.21
CA LYS A 173 4.40 8.57 21.46
C LYS A 173 5.81 9.16 21.37
N LEU A 174 6.78 8.42 20.82
CA LEU A 174 8.16 8.91 20.66
C LEU A 174 8.23 10.01 19.61
N THR A 175 7.51 9.88 18.49
CA THR A 175 7.43 10.94 17.47
C THR A 175 6.98 12.27 18.07
N LYS A 176 5.94 12.25 18.91
CA LYS A 176 5.43 13.44 19.61
C LYS A 176 6.45 14.00 20.61
N ALA A 177 7.09 13.14 21.40
CA ALA A 177 8.10 13.55 22.37
C ALA A 177 9.33 14.18 21.69
N ILE A 178 9.80 13.60 20.58
CA ILE A 178 10.90 14.14 19.77
C ILE A 178 10.50 15.51 19.18
N LEU A 179 9.28 15.66 18.69
CA LEU A 179 8.80 16.95 18.17
C LEU A 179 8.74 18.00 19.28
N ALA A 180 8.18 17.67 20.45
CA ALA A 180 8.07 18.59 21.57
C ALA A 180 9.44 19.05 22.08
N THR A 181 10.35 18.11 22.32
CA THR A 181 11.73 18.40 22.77
C THR A 181 12.55 19.12 21.70
N GLY A 182 12.32 18.80 20.42
CA GLY A 182 12.91 19.52 19.28
C GLY A 182 12.44 20.97 19.19
N ASN A 183 11.16 21.24 19.44
CA ASN A 183 10.61 22.60 19.48
C ASN A 183 11.20 23.40 20.65
N MET A 184 11.31 22.80 21.84
CA MET A 184 11.97 23.42 22.99
C MET A 184 13.45 23.74 22.68
N SER A 185 14.17 22.80 22.08
CA SER A 185 15.56 22.98 21.69
C SER A 185 15.72 24.09 20.64
N THR A 186 14.81 24.14 19.66
CA THR A 186 14.78 25.21 18.64
C THR A 186 14.57 26.58 19.27
N ALA A 187 13.62 26.71 20.19
CA ALA A 187 13.37 27.98 20.88
C ALA A 187 14.60 28.47 21.66
N TRP A 188 15.28 27.57 22.37
CA TRP A 188 16.52 27.88 23.07
C TRP A 188 17.66 28.28 22.13
N LEU A 189 17.88 27.52 21.05
CA LEU A 189 18.92 27.82 20.08
C LEU A 189 18.66 29.15 19.34
N ASN A 190 17.40 29.49 19.05
CA ASN A 190 17.05 30.79 18.49
C ASN A 190 17.39 31.94 19.46
N LYS A 191 17.09 31.77 20.75
CA LYS A 191 17.48 32.76 21.77
C LYS A 191 19.01 32.97 21.78
N LEU A 192 19.78 31.88 21.75
CA LEU A 192 21.24 31.98 21.67
C LEU A 192 21.74 32.60 20.36
N ASP A 193 21.06 32.36 19.24
CA ASP A 193 21.38 32.99 17.94
C ASP A 193 21.08 34.49 17.97
N ASP A 194 19.98 34.90 18.59
CA ASP A 194 19.63 36.31 18.78
C ASP A 194 20.63 37.01 19.71
N GLU A 195 21.02 36.38 20.82
CA GLU A 195 22.09 36.89 21.70
C GLU A 195 23.43 36.99 20.98
N ARG A 196 23.78 36.01 20.12
CA ARG A 196 24.98 36.10 19.27
C ARG A 196 24.87 37.27 18.29
N ARG A 197 23.72 37.44 17.62
CA ARG A 197 23.50 38.55 16.67
C ARG A 197 23.56 39.91 17.34
N GLN A 198 23.06 40.05 18.57
CA GLN A 198 23.20 41.28 19.35
C GLN A 198 24.68 41.57 19.64
N ARG A 199 25.44 40.58 20.13
CA ARG A 199 26.90 40.72 20.33
C ARG A 199 27.63 41.04 19.03
N GLU A 200 27.21 40.45 17.91
CA GLU A 200 27.77 40.71 16.59
C GLU A 200 27.51 42.16 16.15
N GLN A 201 26.29 42.66 16.33
CA GLN A 201 25.93 44.05 16.02
C GLN A 201 26.69 45.05 16.89
N GLU A 202 26.80 44.79 18.20
CA GLU A 202 27.58 45.63 19.12
C GLU A 202 29.06 45.64 18.78
N ALA A 203 29.66 44.46 18.52
CA ALA A 203 31.06 44.35 18.14
C ALA A 203 31.33 45.01 16.77
N ALA A 204 30.41 44.88 15.81
CA ALA A 204 30.51 45.53 14.51
C ALA A 204 30.38 47.06 14.63
N ALA A 205 29.45 47.56 15.46
CA ALA A 205 29.29 48.99 15.70
C ALA A 205 30.52 49.59 16.40
N ALA A 206 31.08 48.90 17.40
CA ALA A 206 32.30 49.30 18.08
C ALA A 206 33.51 49.30 17.12
N ALA A 207 33.66 48.25 16.30
CA ALA A 207 34.71 48.19 15.28
C ALA A 207 34.57 49.29 14.22
N ALA A 208 33.34 49.60 13.78
CA ALA A 208 33.09 50.66 12.81
C ALA A 208 33.43 52.05 13.36
N LYS A 209 33.05 52.34 14.62
CA LYS A 209 33.41 53.61 15.28
C LYS A 209 34.92 53.74 15.44
N ALA A 210 35.59 52.71 15.98
CA ALA A 210 37.04 52.73 16.15
C ALA A 210 37.80 52.84 14.82
N ALA A 211 37.32 52.19 13.76
CA ALA A 211 37.91 52.33 12.43
C ALA A 211 37.74 53.75 11.88
N GLN A 212 36.58 54.38 12.08
CA GLN A 212 36.35 55.76 11.65
C GLN A 212 37.25 56.75 12.41
N GLU A 213 37.39 56.57 13.74
CA GLU A 213 38.29 57.37 14.58
C GLU A 213 39.76 57.19 14.17
N ALA A 214 40.19 55.94 13.91
CA ALA A 214 41.54 55.64 13.45
C ALA A 214 41.84 56.23 12.06
N ILE A 215 40.87 56.20 11.13
CA ILE A 215 41.01 56.82 9.81
C ILE A 215 41.15 58.34 9.94
N SER A 216 40.28 58.99 10.71
CA SER A 216 40.36 60.44 10.95
C SER A 216 41.69 60.83 11.59
N ALA A 217 42.11 60.13 12.64
CA ALA A 217 43.39 60.38 13.31
C ALA A 217 44.59 60.16 12.38
N ARG A 218 44.54 59.16 11.50
CA ARG A 218 45.58 58.96 10.48
C ARG A 218 45.60 60.03 9.41
N GLU A 219 44.44 60.54 8.97
CA GLU A 219 44.40 61.65 8.02
C GLU A 219 44.97 62.93 8.64
N GLU A 220 44.67 63.20 9.91
CA GLU A 220 45.24 64.34 10.65
C GLU A 220 46.76 64.19 10.84
N ALA A 221 47.22 62.99 11.25
CA ALA A 221 48.63 62.68 11.45
C ALA A 221 49.49 62.78 10.17
N LYS A 222 48.93 62.55 8.98
CA LYS A 222 49.66 62.70 7.70
C LYS A 222 50.19 64.10 7.47
N THR A 223 49.53 65.11 8.02
CA THR A 223 49.89 66.52 7.90
C THR A 223 50.59 67.08 9.13
N SER A 224 50.70 66.28 10.19
CA SER A 224 51.31 66.69 11.46
C SER A 224 52.84 66.58 11.41
N THR A 225 53.50 67.46 12.16
CA THR A 225 54.94 67.38 12.46
C THR A 225 55.21 66.92 13.90
N ASP A 226 54.15 66.59 14.66
CA ASP A 226 54.25 66.08 16.04
C ASP A 226 54.27 64.54 16.06
N LEU A 227 55.38 63.97 16.52
CA LEU A 227 55.56 62.53 16.68
C LEU A 227 54.50 61.91 17.61
N ALA A 228 54.05 62.63 18.64
CA ALA A 228 53.05 62.12 19.57
C ALA A 228 51.65 61.99 18.92
N GLU A 229 51.34 62.77 17.89
CA GLU A 229 50.10 62.63 17.12
C GLU A 229 50.15 61.43 16.16
N MET A 230 51.33 61.17 15.59
CA MET A 230 51.57 59.99 14.75
C MET A 230 51.46 58.69 15.58
N GLU A 231 52.09 58.64 16.77
CA GLU A 231 52.00 57.49 17.68
C GLU A 231 50.56 57.22 18.13
N LYS A 232 49.79 58.27 18.48
CA LYS A 232 48.36 58.12 18.83
C LYS A 232 47.53 57.57 17.68
N ALA A 233 47.79 57.99 16.44
CA ALA A 233 47.08 57.49 15.27
C ALA A 233 47.39 56.01 15.00
N ASP A 234 48.62 55.57 15.24
CA ASP A 234 49.01 54.17 15.15
C ASP A 234 48.41 53.31 16.27
N ASP A 235 48.35 53.82 17.49
CA ASP A 235 47.66 53.15 18.61
C ASP A 235 46.15 52.98 18.35
N LEU A 236 45.49 54.02 17.80
CA LEU A 236 44.08 53.95 17.42
C LEU A 236 43.84 52.95 16.30
N LEU A 237 44.74 52.86 15.31
CA LEU A 237 44.65 51.86 14.26
C LEU A 237 44.83 50.44 14.78
N ALA A 238 45.80 50.20 15.67
CA ALA A 238 45.99 48.91 16.32
C ALA A 238 44.75 48.50 17.15
N GLY A 239 44.14 49.45 17.86
CA GLY A 239 42.88 49.25 18.58
C GLY A 239 41.70 48.89 17.65
N ALA A 240 41.57 49.58 16.52
CA ALA A 240 40.54 49.30 15.52
C ALA A 240 40.71 47.90 14.90
N GLU A 241 41.94 47.50 14.56
CA GLU A 241 42.24 46.17 14.03
C GLU A 241 41.88 45.05 15.02
N ALA A 242 42.17 45.26 16.31
CA ALA A 242 41.80 44.31 17.36
C ALA A 242 40.27 44.14 17.47
N LEU A 243 39.51 45.25 17.41
CA LEU A 243 38.04 45.22 17.43
C LEU A 243 37.46 44.57 16.17
N ILE A 244 38.04 44.81 14.99
CA ILE A 244 37.64 44.12 13.75
C ILE A 244 37.87 42.61 13.87
N LYS A 245 39.00 42.19 14.47
CA LYS A 245 39.29 40.77 14.72
C LYS A 245 38.29 40.15 15.71
N GLN A 246 37.93 40.88 16.76
CA GLN A 246 36.92 40.46 17.72
C GLN A 246 35.54 40.29 17.05
N ALA A 247 35.10 41.27 16.25
CA ALA A 247 33.84 41.20 15.51
C ALA A 247 33.80 39.99 14.55
N LYS A 248 34.90 39.72 13.84
CA LYS A 248 35.05 38.52 12.99
C LYS A 248 35.03 37.20 13.79
N GLY A 249 35.45 37.22 15.06
CA GLY A 249 35.37 36.07 15.95
C GLY A 249 33.93 35.74 16.30
N VAL A 250 33.14 36.76 16.67
CA VAL A 250 31.72 36.62 17.03
C VAL A 250 30.89 36.16 15.84
N SER A 251 31.12 36.69 14.63
CA SER A 251 30.35 36.30 13.44
C SER A 251 30.54 34.85 13.00
N LYS A 252 31.68 34.23 13.36
CA LYS A 252 31.99 32.82 13.07
C LYS A 252 31.48 31.86 14.14
N GLU A 253 30.97 32.36 15.26
CA GLU A 253 30.51 31.55 16.38
C GLU A 253 29.25 30.74 16.00
N ARG A 254 29.35 29.42 16.15
CA ARG A 254 28.23 28.50 15.88
C ARG A 254 27.48 28.19 17.16
N VAL A 255 26.21 28.58 17.19
CA VAL A 255 25.30 28.23 18.28
C VAL A 255 24.99 26.73 18.23
N SER A 256 25.21 26.06 19.36
CA SER A 256 24.90 24.64 19.50
C SER A 256 24.55 24.30 20.95
N ALA A 257 23.79 23.22 21.14
CA ALA A 257 23.51 22.62 22.44
C ALA A 257 24.17 21.24 22.50
N GLY A 258 25.01 21.01 23.52
CA GLY A 258 25.67 19.73 23.74
C GLY A 258 24.65 18.66 24.15
N GLY A 259 24.80 17.45 23.59
CA GLY A 259 23.95 16.30 23.93
C GLY A 259 24.43 15.50 25.15
N GLY A 260 25.58 15.85 25.73
CA GLY A 260 26.26 15.06 26.76
C GLY A 260 27.22 14.02 26.18
N GLU A 261 27.70 13.12 27.04
CA GLU A 261 28.69 12.10 26.67
C GLU A 261 28.15 11.14 25.61
N GLY A 262 28.88 11.01 24.49
CA GLY A 262 28.54 10.11 23.39
C GLY A 262 27.44 10.61 22.43
N VAL A 263 26.84 11.78 22.65
CA VAL A 263 25.75 12.31 21.81
C VAL A 263 26.19 13.57 21.06
N ARG A 264 25.92 13.61 19.74
CA ARG A 264 26.26 14.77 18.90
C ARG A 264 25.48 16.02 19.34
N ALA A 265 26.15 17.18 19.27
CA ALA A 265 25.52 18.46 19.54
C ALA A 265 24.40 18.76 18.52
N LEU A 266 23.35 19.41 19.01
CA LEU A 266 22.25 19.94 18.20
C LEU A 266 22.58 21.37 17.76
N GLY A 267 22.32 21.68 16.50
CA GLY A 267 22.50 23.02 15.94
C GLY A 267 21.34 23.38 15.01
N LEU A 268 21.17 24.68 14.76
CA LEU A 268 20.15 25.17 13.84
C LEU A 268 20.50 24.77 12.39
N ARG A 269 19.47 24.39 11.63
CA ARG A 269 19.56 24.13 10.20
C ARG A 269 18.62 25.06 9.45
N SER A 270 19.12 25.72 8.42
CA SER A 270 18.31 26.55 7.54
C SER A 270 17.64 25.67 6.48
N THR A 271 16.32 25.74 6.40
CA THR A 271 15.53 25.17 5.31
C THR A 271 14.85 26.30 4.55
N TRP A 272 15.02 26.30 3.23
CA TRP A 272 14.40 27.30 2.36
C TRP A 272 13.11 26.74 1.79
N HIS A 273 12.01 27.48 1.93
CA HIS A 273 10.73 27.18 1.29
C HIS A 273 10.43 28.27 0.26
N ALA A 274 10.06 27.85 -0.95
CA ALA A 274 9.69 28.76 -2.03
C ALA A 274 8.17 28.86 -2.11
N GLU A 275 7.64 30.06 -1.87
CA GLU A 275 6.24 30.38 -2.09
C GLU A 275 6.10 31.09 -3.45
N ILE A 276 5.19 30.58 -4.29
CA ILE A 276 4.93 31.19 -5.61
C ILE A 276 3.90 32.29 -5.43
N THR A 277 4.33 33.55 -5.56
CA THR A 277 3.47 34.73 -5.45
C THR A 277 2.72 35.06 -6.73
N ASP A 278 3.38 34.92 -7.89
CA ASP A 278 2.78 35.06 -9.22
C ASP A 278 3.03 33.79 -10.04
N GLN A 279 1.97 33.00 -10.23
CA GLN A 279 2.02 31.75 -10.98
C GLN A 279 2.41 31.94 -12.44
N LYS A 280 1.96 33.04 -13.09
CA LYS A 280 2.23 33.27 -14.52
C LYS A 280 3.69 33.67 -14.71
N ALA A 281 4.19 34.59 -13.88
CA ALA A 281 5.60 34.99 -13.94
C ALA A 281 6.53 33.80 -13.65
N ALA A 282 6.20 32.98 -12.64
CA ALA A 282 6.96 31.78 -12.32
C ALA A 282 6.93 30.76 -13.47
N LEU A 283 5.77 30.51 -14.07
CA LEU A 283 5.62 29.61 -15.21
C LEU A 283 6.49 30.06 -16.39
N LEU A 284 6.41 31.34 -16.77
CA LEU A 284 7.21 31.88 -17.88
C LEU A 284 8.71 31.81 -17.59
N HIS A 285 9.11 32.07 -16.34
CA HIS A 285 10.50 31.92 -15.91
C HIS A 285 10.99 30.48 -16.04
N TYR A 286 10.24 29.50 -15.50
CA TYR A 286 10.65 28.10 -15.55
C TYR A 286 10.54 27.48 -16.95
N LEU A 287 9.58 27.92 -17.77
CA LEU A 287 9.48 27.49 -19.16
C LEU A 287 10.71 27.94 -19.97
N LYS A 288 11.22 29.14 -19.70
CA LYS A 288 12.47 29.64 -20.31
C LYS A 288 13.70 28.93 -19.76
N ALA A 289 13.74 28.68 -18.45
CA ALA A 289 14.91 28.09 -17.79
C ALA A 289 15.03 26.56 -18.02
N GLN A 290 13.91 25.85 -18.16
CA GLN A 290 13.85 24.38 -18.22
C GLN A 290 12.76 23.90 -19.21
N PRO A 291 12.94 24.13 -20.53
CA PRO A 291 11.92 23.80 -21.52
C PRO A 291 11.64 22.28 -21.63
N GLU A 292 12.66 21.44 -21.46
CA GLU A 292 12.55 19.98 -21.59
C GLU A 292 11.61 19.37 -20.54
N ALA A 293 11.65 19.87 -19.29
CA ALA A 293 10.76 19.41 -18.23
C ALA A 293 9.28 19.67 -18.56
N PHE A 294 8.98 20.82 -19.19
CA PHE A 294 7.63 21.13 -19.65
C PHE A 294 7.21 20.28 -20.84
N GLN A 295 8.12 19.95 -21.76
CA GLN A 295 7.81 19.04 -22.87
C GLN A 295 7.44 17.64 -22.36
N SER A 296 8.20 17.11 -21.40
CA SER A 296 7.88 15.82 -20.75
C SER A 296 6.50 15.85 -20.09
N LEU A 297 6.22 16.91 -19.33
CA LEU A 297 4.92 17.06 -18.66
C LEU A 297 3.75 17.11 -19.66
N ILE A 298 3.90 17.84 -20.77
CA ILE A 298 2.87 17.92 -21.81
C ILE A 298 2.64 16.55 -22.47
N GLN A 299 3.71 15.81 -22.75
CA GLN A 299 3.63 14.46 -23.31
C GLN A 299 2.93 13.48 -22.36
N GLU A 300 3.26 13.50 -21.07
CA GLU A 300 2.60 12.67 -20.05
C GLU A 300 1.10 12.95 -19.95
N LEU A 301 0.71 14.23 -20.00
CA LEU A 301 -0.70 14.63 -20.00
C LEU A 301 -1.42 14.14 -21.27
N ALA A 302 -0.79 14.27 -22.43
CA ALA A 302 -1.33 13.80 -23.71
C ALA A 302 -1.51 12.28 -23.74
N GLU A 303 -0.55 11.50 -23.22
CA GLU A 303 -0.64 10.05 -23.12
C GLU A 303 -1.72 9.60 -22.13
N ARG A 304 -1.85 10.31 -21.00
CA ARG A 304 -2.93 10.04 -20.04
C ARG A 304 -4.29 10.23 -20.69
N ASP A 305 -4.46 11.29 -21.47
CA ASP A 305 -5.69 11.56 -22.21
C ASP A 305 -5.92 10.52 -23.33
N ALA A 306 -4.84 9.99 -23.94
CA ALA A 306 -4.93 8.95 -24.97
C ALA A 306 -5.46 7.61 -24.44
N ARG A 307 -5.16 7.26 -23.18
CA ARG A 307 -5.55 5.96 -22.57
C ARG A 307 -7.03 5.87 -22.23
N ASN A 308 -7.69 6.99 -21.96
CA ASN A 308 -9.09 7.00 -21.58
C ASN A 308 -9.94 7.58 -22.72
N GLU A 309 -10.87 6.77 -23.22
CA GLU A 309 -11.73 7.12 -24.34
C GLU A 309 -12.59 8.36 -24.06
N ALA A 310 -13.01 8.58 -22.81
CA ALA A 310 -13.78 9.76 -22.41
C ALA A 310 -12.96 11.07 -22.43
N THR A 311 -11.64 10.98 -22.29
CA THR A 311 -10.72 12.14 -22.32
C THR A 311 -10.07 12.36 -23.68
N ARG A 312 -10.25 11.42 -24.62
CA ARG A 312 -9.75 11.48 -26.00
C ARG A 312 -10.59 12.45 -26.86
N ARG A 313 -10.62 13.72 -26.47
CA ARG A 313 -11.26 14.84 -27.19
C ARG A 313 -10.27 15.57 -28.08
N THR A 314 -10.75 16.43 -28.98
CA THR A 314 -9.86 17.28 -29.79
C THR A 314 -9.07 18.25 -28.89
N ILE A 315 -7.78 17.97 -28.68
CA ILE A 315 -6.85 18.82 -27.94
C ILE A 315 -5.92 19.52 -28.96
N PRO A 316 -5.84 20.86 -28.97
CA PRO A 316 -4.92 21.57 -29.86
C PRO A 316 -3.47 21.10 -29.70
N GLY A 317 -2.82 20.74 -30.81
CA GLY A 317 -1.43 20.28 -30.81
C GLY A 317 -1.19 18.81 -30.44
N VAL A 318 -2.25 18.03 -30.15
CA VAL A 318 -2.16 16.58 -29.83
C VAL A 318 -2.91 15.75 -30.86
N LYS A 319 -2.29 14.66 -31.33
CA LYS A 319 -2.90 13.70 -32.27
C LYS A 319 -2.91 12.30 -31.67
N PHE A 320 -4.08 11.68 -31.57
CA PHE A 320 -4.23 10.30 -31.08
C PHE A 320 -4.14 9.29 -32.22
N ILE A 321 -3.43 8.17 -32.00
CA ILE A 321 -3.20 7.09 -32.98
C ILE A 321 -3.61 5.75 -32.34
N GLU A 322 -4.45 4.97 -33.01
CA GLU A 322 -4.92 3.66 -32.54
C GLU A 322 -4.11 2.52 -33.18
N THR A 323 -3.69 1.54 -32.38
CA THR A 323 -3.04 0.30 -32.84
C THR A 323 -3.70 -0.90 -32.15
N LYS A 324 -3.97 -2.01 -32.88
CA LYS A 324 -4.66 -3.21 -32.37
C LYS A 324 -3.72 -4.41 -32.33
N ARG A 325 -3.76 -5.23 -31.26
CA ARG A 325 -3.00 -6.48 -31.05
C ARG A 325 -3.89 -7.53 -30.34
N ALA A 326 -3.60 -8.83 -30.48
CA ALA A 326 -4.34 -9.92 -29.84
C ALA A 326 -4.25 -9.85 -28.30
N ALA A 327 -5.33 -10.26 -27.62
CA ALA A 327 -5.47 -10.22 -26.16
C ALA A 327 -4.81 -11.41 -25.47
#